data_AF-A0AAE8M315-F1
#
_entry.id   AF-A0AAE8M315-F1
#
_cell.length_a   1.000
_cell.length_b   1.000
_cell.length_c   1.000
_cell.angle_alpha   90.00
_cell.angle_beta   90.00
_cell.angle_gamma   90.00
#
_symmetry.space_group_name_H-M   'P 1'
#
loop_
_entity.id
_entity.type
_entity.pdbx_description
1 polymer ?
#
loop_
_entity_poly.entity_id
_entity_poly.type
_entity_poly.pdbx_seq_one_letter_code
_entity_poly.pdbx_strand_id
1 'polypeptide(L)'
;MHIAQLIFQHNDLVTFEDDAGANTWHVKSFQDWPNKVDYLIYLWGNDFRARNILLNESDEIAALIDLEFAYIAPTQFILDPPWWLLLETAEMWPLGLHDWKTTYESRLETWLSAIEQTKATQNPNALPVPLSRYMRERWQTGMFFLSYAARKSWAFDAMYWNFLDERFFGERGADVVEVDLWKTRIGLLSEEERMAMEPFLEMKMAEVKDRRIAEWDEEEAKARFSDLLFD
;
A
#
# COMPACT_ATOMS: atom_id res chain seq x y z
N MET A 1 7.88 6.40 1.21
CA MET A 1 6.96 6.90 2.26
C MET A 1 7.20 6.14 3.57
N HIS A 2 7.18 4.80 3.55
CA HIS A 2 7.39 3.94 4.73
C HIS A 2 8.77 4.07 5.39
N ILE A 3 9.85 4.10 4.62
CA ILE A 3 11.23 4.24 5.13
C ILE A 3 11.39 5.53 5.93
N ALA A 4 11.05 6.67 5.31
CA ALA A 4 11.19 7.98 5.95
C ALA A 4 10.28 8.08 7.20
N GLN A 5 9.07 7.50 7.14
CA GLN A 5 8.19 7.45 8.31
C GLN A 5 8.88 6.66 9.43
N LEU A 6 9.34 5.44 9.17
CA LEU A 6 10.04 4.60 10.15
C LEU A 6 11.27 5.30 10.74
N ILE A 7 12.04 6.02 9.92
CA ILE A 7 13.27 6.70 10.33
C ILE A 7 12.96 7.90 11.24
N PHE A 8 12.05 8.78 10.81
CA PHE A 8 11.86 10.10 11.41
C PHE A 8 10.80 10.19 12.48
N GLN A 9 9.80 9.29 12.47
CA GLN A 9 8.82 9.29 13.53
C GLN A 9 9.43 8.54 14.75
N HIS A 10 9.62 9.35 15.80
CA HIS A 10 10.34 9.00 17.03
C HIS A 10 9.46 8.18 18.00
N ASN A 11 8.13 8.32 17.91
CA ASN A 11 7.19 7.68 18.82
C ASN A 11 6.09 6.93 18.06
N ASP A 12 5.54 5.90 18.70
CA ASP A 12 4.30 5.20 18.32
C ASP A 12 4.34 4.44 16.98
N LEU A 13 5.51 4.28 16.37
CA LEU A 13 5.74 3.49 15.15
C LEU A 13 6.14 2.04 15.40
N VAL A 14 6.80 1.82 16.53
CA VAL A 14 7.37 0.55 16.95
C VAL A 14 6.92 0.38 18.40
N THR A 15 6.19 -0.69 18.70
CA THR A 15 5.76 -0.97 20.08
C THR A 15 6.64 -2.01 20.76
N PHE A 16 7.35 -2.84 19.98
CA PHE A 16 8.35 -3.82 20.43
C PHE A 16 9.33 -4.16 19.28
N GLU A 17 10.45 -4.82 19.59
CA GLU A 17 11.56 -5.10 18.63
C GLU A 17 11.09 -5.78 17.33
N ASP A 18 10.09 -6.67 17.41
CA ASP A 18 9.54 -7.36 16.23
C ASP A 18 8.81 -6.41 15.25
N ASP A 19 8.19 -5.32 15.73
CA ASP A 19 7.56 -4.31 14.86
C ASP A 19 8.62 -3.55 14.02
N ALA A 20 9.78 -3.27 14.61
CA ALA A 20 10.85 -2.56 13.90
C ALA A 20 11.54 -3.48 12.88
N GLY A 21 11.63 -4.78 13.15
CA GLY A 21 12.10 -5.79 12.19
C GLY A 21 11.18 -5.90 10.97
N ALA A 22 9.87 -5.99 11.20
CA ALA A 22 8.87 -6.01 10.13
C ALA A 22 8.92 -4.74 9.26
N ASN A 23 8.97 -3.57 9.89
CA ASN A 23 9.03 -2.29 9.17
C ASN A 23 10.31 -2.13 8.33
N THR A 24 11.46 -2.63 8.78
CA THR A 24 12.74 -2.57 8.05
C THR A 24 12.75 -3.49 6.82
N TRP A 25 12.07 -4.63 6.89
CA TRP A 25 11.88 -5.52 5.74
C TRP A 25 11.02 -4.88 4.63
N HIS A 26 9.94 -4.21 5.02
CA HIS A 26 9.02 -3.53 4.11
C HIS A 26 9.72 -2.47 3.25
N VAL A 27 10.68 -1.75 3.85
CA VAL A 27 11.54 -0.76 3.20
C VAL A 27 12.25 -1.33 1.97
N LYS A 28 12.86 -2.50 2.09
CA LYS A 28 13.67 -3.10 1.01
C LYS A 28 12.82 -3.60 -0.15
N SER A 29 11.71 -4.27 0.16
CA SER A 29 10.83 -4.88 -0.85
C SER A 29 10.29 -3.91 -1.91
N PHE A 30 10.23 -2.60 -1.60
CA PHE A 30 9.82 -1.55 -2.54
C PHE A 30 10.97 -0.90 -3.32
N GLN A 31 12.21 -0.95 -2.82
CA GLN A 31 13.37 -0.37 -3.49
C GLN A 31 13.77 -1.15 -4.76
N ASP A 32 13.54 -2.47 -4.76
CA ASP A 32 13.86 -3.36 -5.88
C ASP A 32 12.83 -3.33 -7.03
N TRP A 33 11.84 -2.43 -6.97
CA TRP A 33 10.82 -2.31 -8.02
C TRP A 33 11.39 -1.59 -9.26
N PRO A 34 11.09 -2.06 -10.49
CA PRO A 34 11.65 -1.50 -11.72
C PRO A 34 11.38 0.01 -11.90
N ASN A 35 12.42 0.80 -11.69
CA ASN A 35 12.46 2.27 -11.72
C ASN A 35 12.59 2.90 -13.12
N LYS A 36 12.02 2.32 -14.18
CA LYS A 36 12.14 2.89 -15.53
C LYS A 36 10.87 2.79 -16.36
N VAL A 37 9.94 3.71 -16.12
CA VAL A 37 8.97 4.14 -17.14
C VAL A 37 8.75 5.64 -16.96
N ASP A 38 8.74 6.43 -18.04
CA ASP A 38 8.30 7.83 -17.95
C ASP A 38 6.81 7.84 -17.54
N TYR A 39 6.55 8.23 -16.31
CA TYR A 39 5.20 8.22 -15.74
C TYR A 39 4.48 9.52 -16.07
N LEU A 40 3.39 9.43 -16.84
CA LEU A 40 2.39 10.48 -16.84
C LEU A 40 1.75 10.54 -15.45
N ILE A 41 1.82 11.71 -14.82
CA ILE A 41 1.23 12.00 -13.52
C ILE A 41 0.00 12.88 -13.71
N TYR A 42 -1.09 12.56 -13.02
CA TYR A 42 -2.34 13.30 -13.07
C TYR A 42 -2.86 13.59 -11.66
N LEU A 43 -3.76 14.56 -11.55
CA LEU A 43 -4.60 14.69 -10.37
C LEU A 43 -5.54 13.48 -10.31
N TRP A 44 -5.47 12.75 -9.21
CA TRP A 44 -6.18 11.51 -8.97
C TRP A 44 -7.14 11.66 -7.80
N GLY A 45 -8.40 11.27 -8.01
CA GLY A 45 -9.42 11.12 -6.97
C GLY A 45 -9.70 9.63 -6.77
N ASN A 46 -9.73 9.18 -5.53
CA ASN A 46 -9.85 7.75 -5.23
C ASN A 46 -11.07 7.41 -4.37
N ASP A 47 -11.91 8.38 -4.05
CA ASP A 47 -13.10 8.18 -3.21
C ASP A 47 -14.38 8.60 -3.93
N PHE A 48 -14.67 7.92 -5.04
CA PHE A 48 -15.90 8.11 -5.81
C PHE A 48 -17.01 7.14 -5.37
N ARG A 49 -17.12 6.90 -4.06
CA ARG A 49 -18.28 6.22 -3.47
C ARG A 49 -19.57 6.94 -3.85
N ALA A 50 -20.68 6.22 -3.86
CA ALA A 50 -21.99 6.78 -4.23
C ALA A 50 -22.37 8.06 -3.46
N ARG A 51 -21.91 8.21 -2.21
CA ARG A 51 -22.09 9.44 -1.40
C ARG A 51 -21.46 10.68 -2.04
N ASN A 52 -20.40 10.52 -2.82
CA ASN A 52 -19.57 11.61 -3.35
C ASN A 52 -19.94 11.96 -4.80
N ILE A 53 -21.00 11.36 -5.33
CA ILE A 53 -21.52 11.60 -6.69
C ILE A 53 -22.93 12.18 -6.56
N LEU A 54 -23.10 13.42 -7.02
CA LEU A 54 -24.40 14.08 -7.05
C LEU A 54 -25.07 13.83 -8.40
N LEU A 55 -26.36 13.49 -8.37
CA LEU A 55 -27.18 13.27 -9.55
C LEU A 55 -28.16 14.43 -9.74
N ASN A 56 -28.50 14.74 -11.00
CA ASN A 56 -29.60 15.64 -11.33
C ASN A 56 -30.96 14.90 -11.29
N GLU A 57 -32.05 15.61 -11.60
CA GLU A 57 -33.42 15.03 -11.64
C GLU A 57 -33.60 13.93 -12.71
N SER A 58 -32.64 13.77 -13.62
CA SER A 58 -32.63 12.76 -14.69
C SER A 58 -31.65 11.61 -14.42
N ASP A 59 -31.18 11.45 -13.17
CA ASP A 59 -30.18 10.45 -12.75
C ASP A 59 -28.82 10.57 -13.46
N GLU A 60 -28.49 11.73 -14.03
CA GLU A 60 -27.19 11.99 -14.63
C GLU A 60 -26.23 12.60 -13.62
N ILE A 61 -24.93 12.31 -13.73
CA ILE A 61 -23.88 12.87 -12.87
C ILE A 61 -23.84 14.40 -13.04
N ALA A 62 -24.22 15.13 -11.99
CA ALA A 62 -24.22 16.59 -11.95
C ALA A 62 -22.90 17.15 -11.40
N ALA A 63 -22.34 16.52 -10.37
CA ALA A 63 -21.09 16.94 -9.75
C ALA A 63 -20.42 15.79 -8.97
N LEU A 64 -19.11 15.91 -8.82
CA LEU A 64 -18.31 15.12 -7.88
C LEU A 64 -17.93 16.03 -6.73
N ILE A 65 -18.11 15.56 -5.50
CA ILE A 65 -17.77 16.30 -4.27
C ILE A 65 -16.67 15.56 -3.51
N ASP A 66 -16.28 16.11 -2.36
CA ASP A 66 -15.37 15.44 -1.42
C ASP A 66 -13.97 15.13 -2.02
N LEU A 67 -13.40 16.14 -2.68
CA LEU A 67 -12.08 16.06 -3.31
C LEU A 67 -10.93 16.37 -2.35
N GLU A 68 -11.17 16.39 -1.03
CA GLU A 68 -10.19 16.77 -0.01
C GLU A 68 -8.98 15.82 0.06
N PHE A 69 -9.14 14.60 -0.44
CA PHE A 69 -8.08 13.59 -0.57
C PHE A 69 -7.62 13.37 -2.00
N ALA A 70 -7.87 14.30 -2.92
CA ALA A 70 -7.28 14.24 -4.27
C ALA A 70 -5.77 14.50 -4.21
N TYR A 71 -4.97 13.73 -4.96
CA TYR A 71 -3.51 13.80 -4.93
C TYR A 71 -2.91 13.59 -6.32
N ILE A 72 -1.64 13.95 -6.50
CA ILE A 72 -0.92 13.69 -7.76
C ILE A 72 -0.42 12.25 -7.74
N ALA A 73 -0.80 11.46 -8.74
CA ALA A 73 -0.44 10.05 -8.83
C ALA A 73 -0.04 9.63 -10.26
N PRO A 74 0.81 8.60 -10.41
CA PRO A 74 1.02 7.95 -11.70
C PRO A 74 -0.30 7.42 -12.28
N THR A 75 -0.45 7.53 -13.60
CA THR A 75 -1.63 7.05 -14.34
C THR A 75 -1.98 5.59 -14.03
N GLN A 76 -0.97 4.77 -13.68
CA GLN A 76 -1.11 3.37 -13.33
C GLN A 76 -2.16 3.10 -12.27
N PHE A 77 -2.42 4.01 -11.33
CA PHE A 77 -3.46 3.81 -10.30
C PHE A 77 -4.87 3.66 -10.88
N ILE A 78 -5.12 4.11 -12.11
CA ILE A 78 -6.39 3.87 -12.81
C ILE A 78 -6.66 2.40 -13.12
N LEU A 79 -5.59 1.61 -13.21
CA LEU A 79 -5.67 0.21 -13.59
C LEU A 79 -6.20 -0.68 -12.46
N ASP A 80 -6.21 -0.18 -11.22
CA ASP A 80 -6.73 -0.91 -10.08
C ASP A 80 -8.25 -0.72 -9.95
N PRO A 81 -9.01 -1.76 -9.55
CA PRO A 81 -10.42 -1.58 -9.23
C PRO A 81 -10.60 -0.64 -8.02
N PRO A 82 -11.75 0.03 -7.90
CA PRO A 82 -11.97 0.98 -6.81
C PRO A 82 -11.99 0.28 -5.45
N TRP A 83 -11.17 0.75 -4.50
CA TRP A 83 -11.11 0.14 -3.17
C TRP A 83 -12.45 0.13 -2.43
N TRP A 84 -13.35 1.03 -2.80
CA TRP A 84 -14.59 1.32 -2.11
C TRP A 84 -15.81 0.50 -2.57
N LEU A 85 -15.62 -0.57 -3.34
CA LEU A 85 -16.74 -1.45 -3.76
C LEU A 85 -17.58 -1.98 -2.58
N LEU A 86 -16.96 -2.17 -1.41
CA LEU A 86 -17.64 -2.62 -0.19
C LEU A 86 -18.04 -1.49 0.75
N LEU A 87 -17.77 -0.24 0.39
CA LEU A 87 -17.99 0.99 1.17
C LEU A 87 -17.20 1.10 2.49
N GLU A 88 -16.74 -0.02 3.04
CA GLU A 88 -15.85 -0.15 4.19
C GLU A 88 -14.43 -0.56 3.76
N THR A 89 -13.44 -0.07 4.49
CA THR A 89 -12.03 -0.37 4.23
C THR A 89 -11.68 -1.81 4.64
N ALA A 90 -10.57 -2.33 4.12
CA ALA A 90 -10.18 -3.70 4.42
C ALA A 90 -9.81 -3.85 5.90
N GLU A 91 -9.05 -2.89 6.42
CA GLU A 91 -8.58 -2.83 7.80
C GLU A 91 -9.69 -2.65 8.84
N MET A 92 -10.84 -2.09 8.46
CA MET A 92 -12.00 -1.89 9.34
C MET A 92 -13.07 -2.97 9.19
N TRP A 93 -12.84 -3.98 8.35
CA TRP A 93 -13.86 -4.99 8.05
C TRP A 93 -14.13 -5.91 9.27
N PRO A 94 -15.38 -6.00 9.76
CA PRO A 94 -15.68 -6.70 11.02
C PRO A 94 -15.32 -8.19 11.05
N LEU A 95 -15.34 -8.85 9.89
CA LEU A 95 -15.03 -10.27 9.74
C LEU A 95 -13.55 -10.53 9.34
N GLY A 96 -12.74 -9.48 9.29
CA GLY A 96 -11.31 -9.54 8.98
C GLY A 96 -10.98 -9.48 7.49
N LEU A 97 -9.68 -9.36 7.20
CA LEU A 97 -9.14 -9.11 5.85
C LEU A 97 -9.50 -10.18 4.82
N HIS A 98 -9.50 -11.44 5.23
CA HIS A 98 -9.80 -12.56 4.34
C HIS A 98 -11.26 -12.56 3.88
N ASP A 99 -12.19 -12.29 4.81
CA ASP A 99 -13.61 -12.15 4.49
C ASP A 99 -13.86 -10.91 3.61
N TRP A 100 -13.18 -9.79 3.90
CA TRP A 100 -13.21 -8.61 3.04
C TRP A 100 -12.78 -8.96 1.62
N LYS A 101 -11.67 -9.69 1.46
CA LYS A 101 -11.15 -10.08 0.14
C LYS A 101 -12.14 -10.96 -0.62
N THR A 102 -12.71 -11.98 0.02
CA THR A 102 -13.70 -12.86 -0.60
C THR A 102 -14.98 -12.11 -0.98
N THR A 103 -15.46 -11.22 -0.11
CA THR A 103 -16.63 -10.39 -0.37
C THR A 103 -16.35 -9.40 -1.51
N TYR A 104 -15.17 -8.80 -1.53
CA TYR A 104 -14.75 -7.85 -2.56
C TYR A 104 -14.66 -8.53 -3.91
N GLU A 105 -14.06 -9.73 -3.99
CA GLU A 105 -13.95 -10.52 -5.22
C GLU A 105 -15.31 -10.80 -5.86
N SER A 106 -16.33 -11.13 -5.05
CA SER A 106 -17.70 -11.29 -5.54
C SER A 106 -18.26 -10.01 -6.17
N ARG A 107 -18.00 -8.83 -5.57
CA ARG A 107 -18.46 -7.54 -6.10
C ARG A 107 -17.62 -7.05 -7.28
N LEU A 108 -16.34 -7.42 -7.31
CA LEU A 108 -15.42 -7.09 -8.39
C LEU A 108 -15.96 -7.62 -9.71
N GLU A 109 -16.46 -8.86 -9.78
CA GLU A 109 -17.02 -9.41 -11.03
C GLU A 109 -18.23 -8.61 -11.54
N THR A 110 -19.07 -8.09 -10.63
CA THR A 110 -20.19 -7.21 -10.99
C THR A 110 -19.67 -5.88 -11.56
N TRP A 111 -18.67 -5.29 -10.89
CA TRP A 111 -18.02 -4.05 -11.35
C TRP A 111 -17.37 -4.22 -12.72
N LEU A 112 -16.60 -5.29 -12.93
CA LEU A 112 -15.94 -5.58 -14.20
C LEU A 112 -16.95 -5.76 -15.32
N SER A 113 -18.06 -6.46 -15.08
CA SER A 113 -19.15 -6.60 -16.05
C SER A 113 -19.76 -5.25 -16.44
N ALA A 114 -19.96 -4.34 -15.48
CA ALA A 114 -20.45 -3.00 -15.75
C ALA A 114 -19.45 -2.18 -16.57
N ILE A 115 -18.15 -2.22 -16.23
CA ILE A 115 -17.08 -1.55 -16.98
C ILE A 115 -17.03 -2.04 -18.43
N GLU A 116 -17.16 -3.35 -18.65
CA GLU A 116 -17.17 -3.96 -19.99
C GLU A 116 -18.36 -3.50 -20.85
N GLN A 117 -19.47 -3.11 -20.22
CA GLN A 117 -20.65 -2.56 -20.91
C GLN A 117 -20.54 -1.06 -21.21
N THR A 118 -19.56 -0.35 -20.62
CA THR A 118 -19.41 1.09 -20.85
C THR A 118 -18.81 1.38 -22.23
N LYS A 119 -19.32 2.44 -22.89
CA LYS A 119 -18.78 2.96 -24.17
C LYS A 119 -17.33 3.44 -24.06
N ALA A 120 -16.82 3.68 -22.84
CA ALA A 120 -15.44 4.08 -22.58
C ALA A 120 -14.41 3.01 -23.00
N THR A 121 -14.81 1.74 -23.08
CA THR A 121 -13.98 0.65 -23.63
C THR A 121 -13.75 0.76 -25.15
N GLN A 122 -14.46 1.64 -25.84
CA GLN A 122 -14.39 1.82 -27.30
C GLN A 122 -13.51 3.00 -27.73
N ASN A 123 -12.84 3.71 -26.81
CA ASN A 123 -11.93 4.79 -27.16
C ASN A 123 -10.54 4.22 -27.51
N PRO A 124 -10.12 4.21 -28.79
CA PRO A 124 -8.90 3.55 -29.23
C PRO A 124 -7.60 4.24 -28.76
N ASN A 125 -7.69 5.42 -28.12
CA ASN A 125 -6.54 6.18 -27.62
C ASN A 125 -6.31 6.07 -26.10
N ALA A 126 -7.12 5.31 -25.36
CA ALA A 126 -7.07 5.33 -23.88
C ALA A 126 -6.10 4.32 -23.26
N LEU A 127 -6.15 3.04 -23.67
CA LEU A 127 -5.29 1.95 -23.16
C LEU A 127 -5.14 0.82 -24.20
N PRO A 128 -4.03 0.04 -24.21
CA PRO A 128 -3.82 -1.05 -25.16
C PRO A 128 -4.82 -2.21 -25.08
N VAL A 129 -5.37 -2.47 -23.89
CA VAL A 129 -6.42 -3.47 -23.64
C VAL A 129 -7.53 -2.86 -22.76
N PRO A 130 -8.74 -3.46 -22.72
CA PRO A 130 -9.84 -2.94 -21.91
C PRO A 130 -9.47 -2.79 -20.44
N LEU A 131 -9.94 -1.71 -19.81
CA LEU A 131 -9.65 -1.42 -18.40
C LEU A 131 -10.04 -2.56 -17.45
N SER A 132 -11.15 -3.25 -17.73
CA SER A 132 -11.57 -4.42 -16.93
C SER A 132 -10.54 -5.54 -16.92
N ARG A 133 -9.79 -5.73 -18.02
CA ARG A 133 -8.72 -6.72 -18.11
C ARG A 133 -7.58 -6.36 -17.17
N TYR A 134 -7.17 -5.09 -17.16
CA TYR A 134 -6.15 -4.61 -16.23
C TYR A 134 -6.58 -4.75 -14.78
N MET A 135 -7.81 -4.33 -14.44
CA MET A 135 -8.32 -4.44 -13.07
C MET A 135 -8.33 -5.90 -12.58
N ARG A 136 -8.73 -6.84 -13.45
CA ARG A 136 -8.73 -8.27 -13.15
C ARG A 136 -7.31 -8.81 -12.94
N GLU A 137 -6.38 -8.45 -13.82
CA GLU A 137 -4.97 -8.83 -13.72
C GLU A 137 -4.32 -8.28 -12.45
N ARG A 138 -4.57 -6.99 -12.14
CA ARG A 138 -4.08 -6.32 -10.93
C ARG A 138 -4.57 -6.98 -9.64
N TRP A 139 -5.82 -7.45 -9.63
CA TRP A 139 -6.36 -8.22 -8.51
C TRP A 139 -5.67 -9.59 -8.36
N GLN A 140 -5.57 -10.35 -9.46
CA GLN A 140 -5.00 -11.70 -9.47
C GLN A 140 -3.52 -11.74 -9.10
N THR A 141 -2.74 -10.77 -9.60
CA THR A 141 -1.30 -10.62 -9.33
C THR A 141 -0.99 -10.04 -7.96
N GLY A 142 -1.99 -9.52 -7.25
CA GLY A 142 -1.81 -8.84 -5.96
C GLY A 142 -1.36 -7.38 -6.07
N MET A 143 -1.21 -6.84 -7.29
CA MET A 143 -0.87 -5.44 -7.52
C MET A 143 -1.89 -4.46 -6.94
N PHE A 144 -3.16 -4.84 -6.85
CA PHE A 144 -4.17 -4.07 -6.14
C PHE A 144 -3.75 -3.83 -4.67
N PHE A 145 -3.32 -4.88 -3.96
CA PHE A 145 -2.92 -4.78 -2.55
C PHE A 145 -1.63 -3.97 -2.39
N LEU A 146 -0.71 -4.07 -3.35
CA LEU A 146 0.49 -3.23 -3.38
C LEU A 146 0.12 -1.75 -3.51
N SER A 147 -0.69 -1.40 -4.51
CA SER A 147 -1.19 -0.05 -4.69
C SER A 147 -2.01 0.43 -3.48
N TYR A 148 -2.74 -0.46 -2.81
CA TYR A 148 -3.50 -0.14 -1.60
C TYR A 148 -2.58 0.23 -0.44
N ALA A 149 -1.58 -0.62 -0.16
CA ALA A 149 -0.59 -0.43 0.88
C ALA A 149 0.28 0.83 0.64
N ALA A 150 0.60 1.13 -0.62
CA ALA A 150 1.34 2.33 -1.00
C ALA A 150 0.55 3.64 -0.74
N ARG A 151 -0.78 3.59 -0.80
CA ARG A 151 -1.66 4.75 -0.58
C ARG A 151 -2.04 4.96 0.88
N LYS A 152 -2.03 3.90 1.69
CA LYS A 152 -2.47 3.92 3.08
C LYS A 152 -1.39 3.37 3.98
N SER A 153 -0.57 4.27 4.54
CA SER A 153 0.59 3.84 5.32
C SER A 153 0.20 3.00 6.54
N TRP A 154 -0.91 3.31 7.21
CA TRP A 154 -1.39 2.55 8.37
C TRP A 154 -1.90 1.13 8.03
N ALA A 155 -2.31 0.87 6.79
CA ALA A 155 -2.82 -0.45 6.37
C ALA A 155 -1.72 -1.32 5.76
N PHE A 156 -0.49 -0.80 5.68
CA PHE A 156 0.59 -1.43 4.94
C PHE A 156 0.93 -2.81 5.48
N ASP A 157 1.24 -2.93 6.77
CA ASP A 157 1.64 -4.20 7.39
C ASP A 157 0.57 -5.28 7.20
N ALA A 158 -0.68 -4.92 7.46
CA ALA A 158 -1.81 -5.82 7.28
C ALA A 158 -1.92 -6.32 5.82
N MET A 159 -1.82 -5.42 4.84
CA MET A 159 -1.85 -5.81 3.42
C MET A 159 -0.64 -6.64 3.02
N TYR A 160 0.54 -6.27 3.51
CA TYR A 160 1.80 -6.91 3.17
C TYR A 160 1.80 -8.37 3.62
N TRP A 161 1.60 -8.59 4.92
CA TRP A 161 1.71 -9.92 5.53
C TRP A 161 0.62 -10.88 5.05
N ASN A 162 -0.59 -10.38 4.82
CA ASN A 162 -1.73 -11.21 4.42
C ASN A 162 -1.78 -11.47 2.91
N PHE A 163 -1.35 -10.53 2.06
CA PHE A 163 -1.62 -10.62 0.62
C PHE A 163 -0.42 -10.51 -0.29
N LEU A 164 0.72 -9.97 0.17
CA LEU A 164 1.90 -9.73 -0.67
C LEU A 164 3.05 -10.67 -0.36
N ASP A 165 3.41 -10.84 0.92
CA ASP A 165 4.63 -11.53 1.35
C ASP A 165 4.82 -12.91 0.69
N GLU A 166 3.90 -13.85 0.87
CA GLU A 166 4.06 -15.21 0.31
C GLU A 166 4.01 -15.25 -1.22
N ARG A 167 3.40 -14.24 -1.86
CA ARG A 167 3.37 -14.16 -3.33
C ARG A 167 4.73 -13.81 -3.91
N PHE A 168 5.49 -12.95 -3.22
CA PHE A 168 6.80 -12.50 -3.68
C PHE A 168 7.95 -13.34 -3.12
N PHE A 169 7.79 -13.87 -1.90
CA PHE A 169 8.88 -14.50 -1.16
C PHE A 169 8.62 -15.98 -0.81
N GLY A 170 7.50 -16.54 -1.26
CA GLY A 170 7.16 -17.96 -1.10
C GLY A 170 6.45 -18.27 0.23
N GLU A 171 5.93 -19.49 0.32
CA GLU A 171 5.17 -19.96 1.49
C GLU A 171 5.96 -19.89 2.80
N ARG A 172 5.28 -19.56 3.89
CA ARG A 172 5.80 -19.63 5.26
C ARG A 172 5.40 -20.95 5.91
N GLY A 173 6.01 -21.25 7.06
CA GLY A 173 5.49 -22.28 7.94
C GLY A 173 4.08 -21.92 8.41
N ALA A 174 3.14 -22.86 8.36
CA ALA A 174 1.75 -22.65 8.75
C ALA A 174 1.57 -22.37 10.26
N ASP A 175 2.61 -22.58 11.05
CA ASP A 175 2.68 -22.44 12.50
C ASP A 175 3.35 -21.14 12.97
N VAL A 176 3.78 -20.28 12.04
CA VAL A 176 4.40 -19.00 12.36
C VAL A 176 3.34 -18.02 12.88
N VAL A 177 3.54 -17.53 14.11
CA VAL A 177 2.68 -16.49 14.69
C VAL A 177 2.96 -15.14 14.05
N GLU A 178 1.98 -14.24 14.06
CA GLU A 178 2.05 -12.93 13.39
C GLU A 178 3.30 -12.12 13.76
N VAL A 179 3.69 -12.16 15.04
CA VAL A 179 4.86 -11.43 15.57
C VAL A 179 6.19 -11.93 15.00
N ASP A 180 6.23 -13.19 14.54
CA ASP A 180 7.43 -13.86 14.04
C ASP A 180 7.50 -13.90 12.52
N LEU A 181 6.52 -13.33 11.80
CA LEU A 181 6.47 -13.37 10.33
C LEU A 181 7.75 -12.81 9.69
N TRP A 182 8.27 -11.71 10.21
CA TRP A 182 9.50 -11.09 9.70
C TRP A 182 10.74 -11.99 9.86
N LYS A 183 10.78 -12.85 10.90
CA LYS A 183 11.88 -13.80 11.13
C LYS A 183 12.00 -14.82 10.00
N THR A 184 10.89 -15.12 9.33
CA THR A 184 10.87 -15.99 8.13
C THR A 184 11.53 -15.36 6.90
N ARG A 185 11.85 -14.05 6.96
CA ARG A 185 12.39 -13.24 5.85
C ARG A 185 13.78 -12.68 6.10
N ILE A 186 14.33 -12.79 7.33
CA ILE A 186 15.70 -12.33 7.67
C ILE A 186 16.76 -12.89 6.70
N GLY A 187 16.58 -14.11 6.21
CA GLY A 187 17.50 -14.74 5.26
C GLY A 187 17.57 -14.06 3.89
N LEU A 188 16.59 -13.23 3.55
CA LEU A 188 16.52 -12.50 2.27
C LEU A 188 17.32 -11.20 2.29
N LEU A 189 17.70 -10.72 3.47
CA LEU A 189 18.55 -9.55 3.64
C LEU A 189 20.02 -9.89 3.35
N SER A 190 20.78 -8.90 2.89
CA SER A 190 22.24 -8.97 2.81
C SER A 190 22.87 -9.05 4.21
N GLU A 191 24.15 -9.38 4.28
CA GLU A 191 24.84 -9.40 5.57
C GLU A 191 24.97 -8.00 6.15
N GLU A 192 25.23 -7.02 5.30
CA GLU A 192 25.30 -5.60 5.67
C GLU A 192 23.95 -5.11 6.23
N GLU A 193 22.84 -5.49 5.57
CA GLU A 193 21.48 -5.16 6.01
C GLU A 193 21.16 -5.80 7.38
N ARG A 194 21.50 -7.09 7.56
CA ARG A 194 21.31 -7.77 8.85
C ARG A 194 22.12 -7.13 9.98
N MET A 195 23.37 -6.78 9.70
CA MET A 195 24.25 -6.15 10.70
C MET A 195 23.76 -4.76 11.10
N ALA A 196 23.10 -4.04 10.19
CA ALA A 196 22.57 -2.70 10.47
C ALA A 196 21.18 -2.70 11.12
N MET A 197 20.45 -3.83 11.08
CA MET A 197 19.18 -3.95 11.79
C MET A 197 19.35 -3.81 13.30
N GLU A 198 20.31 -4.50 13.92
CA GLU A 198 20.43 -4.53 15.39
C GLU A 198 20.64 -3.12 16.00
N PRO A 199 21.60 -2.29 15.51
CA PRO A 199 21.75 -0.93 16.02
C PRO A 199 20.51 -0.06 15.78
N PHE A 200 19.79 -0.30 14.68
CA PHE A 200 18.55 0.42 14.38
C PHE A 200 17.42 0.05 15.34
N LEU A 201 17.28 -1.24 15.67
CA LEU A 201 16.35 -1.73 16.68
C LEU A 201 16.66 -1.13 18.06
N GLU A 202 17.92 -1.18 18.49
CA GLU A 202 18.35 -0.60 19.76
C GLU A 202 18.04 0.90 19.84
N MET A 203 18.33 1.65 18.77
CA MET A 203 17.99 3.07 18.66
C MET A 203 16.48 3.27 18.82
N LYS A 204 15.65 2.54 18.07
CA LYS A 204 14.19 2.67 18.12
C LYS A 204 13.63 2.33 19.50
N MET A 205 14.14 1.30 20.14
CA MET A 205 13.74 0.92 21.50
C MET A 205 14.15 1.97 22.55
N ALA A 206 15.23 2.71 22.33
CA ALA A 206 15.60 3.86 23.15
C ALA A 206 14.65 5.06 22.92
N GLU A 207 14.29 5.34 21.68
CA GLU A 207 13.36 6.43 21.31
C GLU A 207 11.96 6.24 21.93
N VAL A 208 11.45 5.01 21.92
CA VAL A 208 10.17 4.63 22.55
C VAL A 208 10.17 4.92 24.06
N LYS A 209 11.33 4.77 24.73
CA LYS A 209 11.46 5.07 26.17
C LYS A 209 11.52 6.58 26.43
N ASP A 210 12.13 7.34 25.54
CA ASP A 210 12.34 8.79 25.67
C ASP A 210 11.06 9.61 25.42
N ARG A 211 10.18 9.16 24.51
CA ARG A 211 8.83 9.74 24.25
C ARG A 211 8.82 11.25 23.98
N ARG A 212 9.82 11.80 23.27
CA ARG A 212 9.89 13.22 22.90
C ARG A 212 9.40 13.48 21.47
N ILE A 213 8.95 14.70 21.20
CA ILE A 213 8.76 15.17 19.83
C ILE A 213 10.14 15.60 19.32
N ALA A 214 10.62 14.95 18.26
CA ALA A 214 11.88 15.30 17.63
C ALA A 214 11.63 16.22 16.43
N GLU A 215 12.35 17.34 16.40
CA GLU A 215 12.49 18.17 15.21
C GLU A 215 13.84 17.83 14.58
N TRP A 216 13.86 17.60 13.27
CA TRP A 216 15.07 17.27 12.53
C TRP A 216 15.40 18.42 11.61
N ASP A 217 16.63 18.93 11.68
CA ASP A 217 17.12 19.83 10.65
C ASP A 217 17.51 19.08 9.36
N GLU A 218 17.78 19.81 8.28
CA GLU A 218 18.03 19.20 6.97
C GLU A 218 19.29 18.32 6.94
N GLU A 219 20.34 18.68 7.70
CA GLU A 219 21.60 17.94 7.72
C GLU A 219 21.45 16.66 8.56
N GLU A 220 20.82 16.75 9.73
CA GLU A 220 20.49 15.62 10.58
C GLU A 220 19.55 14.65 9.85
N ALA A 221 18.54 15.17 9.14
CA ALA A 221 17.61 14.35 8.39
C ALA A 221 18.31 13.58 7.27
N LYS A 222 19.22 14.23 6.53
CA LYS A 222 20.00 13.58 5.47
C LYS A 222 20.93 12.52 6.02
N ALA A 223 21.68 12.82 7.08
CA ALA A 223 22.61 11.87 7.70
C ALA A 223 21.85 10.60 8.14
N ARG A 224 20.75 10.79 8.86
CA ARG A 224 19.92 9.71 9.38
C ARG A 224 19.22 8.89 8.29
N PHE A 225 18.90 9.52 7.16
CA PHE A 225 18.36 8.81 5.99
C PHE A 225 19.44 7.96 5.30
N SER A 226 20.67 8.48 5.19
CA SER A 226 21.80 7.77 4.58
C SER A 226 22.26 6.54 5.37
N ASP A 227 22.17 6.56 6.69
CA ASP A 227 22.57 5.42 7.54
C ASP A 227 21.75 4.14 7.30
N LEU A 228 20.61 4.24 6.62
CA LEU A 228 19.65 3.16 6.40
C LEU A 228 19.38 2.86 4.91
N LEU A 229 20.05 3.57 4.02
CA LEU A 229 20.06 3.26 2.59
C LEU A 229 21.28 2.42 2.27
N PHE A 230 21.10 1.12 2.13
CA PHE A 230 22.12 0.22 1.60
C PHE A 230 22.07 0.28 0.07
N ASP A 231 23.24 0.48 -0.56
CA ASP A 231 23.42 0.49 -2.02
C ASP A 231 23.12 -0.88 -2.66
#